data_AF-A0A6L4A3K8-F1
#
_entry.id   AF-A0A6L4A3K8-F1
#
_cell.length_a   1.000
_cell.length_b   1.000
_cell.length_c   1.000
_cell.angle_alpha   90.00
_cell.angle_beta   90.00
_cell.angle_gamma   90.00
#
_symmetry.space_group_name_H-M   'P 1'
#
loop_
_entity.id
_entity.type
_entity.pdbx_description
1 polymer ?
#
loop_
_entity_poly.entity_id
_entity_poly.type
_entity_poly.pdbx_seq_one_letter_code
_entity_poly.pdbx_strand_id
1 'polypeptide(L)'
;MYDAGILGPKTIVAHAVHCDPWELEILRDTGTWVSHQPRSNMNNAVGAAQIDAMLAANMNLCLGNDGFSNNMWADWKTAYLLQKVTYGDPRRAPGDGIAKMALVNNARLASLFFPNQQIGKIEVRATADLMIVDYRPYTPLTAGNLPWHILFGFEASMVRTTIAAGCVLMRDRRLLTLDERAIMEEAKALAPAVWARYEQFARATL
;
A
#
# COMPACT_ATOMS: atom_id res chain seq x y z
N MET A 1 15.70 18.98 1.57
CA MET A 1 14.41 18.99 2.31
C MET A 1 14.62 19.24 3.80
N TYR A 2 15.61 18.59 4.42
CA TYR A 2 15.95 18.77 5.84
C TYR A 2 16.29 20.23 6.20
N ASP A 3 17.27 20.84 5.53
CA ASP A 3 17.70 22.23 5.79
C ASP A 3 16.59 23.26 5.57
N ALA A 4 15.60 22.94 4.74
CA ALA A 4 14.44 23.76 4.48
C ALA A 4 13.31 23.58 5.52
N GLY A 5 13.50 22.72 6.53
CA GLY A 5 12.50 22.45 7.58
C GLY A 5 11.26 21.70 7.09
N ILE A 6 11.33 21.03 5.94
CA ILE A 6 10.18 20.34 5.33
C ILE A 6 9.97 18.95 5.95
N LEU A 7 11.05 18.27 6.35
CA LEU A 7 10.95 16.94 6.93
C LEU A 7 10.38 17.00 8.35
N GLY A 8 9.54 16.03 8.70
CA GLY A 8 8.83 16.03 9.96
C GLY A 8 7.65 15.06 10.01
N PRO A 9 6.93 14.99 11.13
CA PRO A 9 5.83 14.04 11.34
C PRO A 9 4.61 14.26 10.45
N LYS A 10 4.56 15.41 9.75
CA LYS A 10 3.48 15.77 8.80
C LYS A 10 3.90 15.59 7.33
N THR A 11 5.07 15.01 7.08
CA THR A 11 5.63 14.82 5.74
C THR A 11 5.63 13.34 5.37
N ILE A 12 5.25 13.07 4.12
CA ILE A 12 5.30 11.73 3.52
C ILE A 12 6.28 11.79 2.35
N VAL A 13 7.40 11.08 2.47
CA VAL A 13 8.35 10.85 1.38
C VAL A 13 7.91 9.57 0.65
N ALA A 14 7.52 9.72 -0.61
CA ALA A 14 7.18 8.57 -1.46
C ALA A 14 8.45 7.93 -2.04
N HIS A 15 8.39 6.62 -2.30
CA HIS A 15 9.42 5.78 -2.90
C HIS A 15 10.66 5.55 -2.03
N ALA A 16 11.38 6.62 -1.66
CA ALA A 16 12.64 6.59 -0.90
C ALA A 16 13.66 5.55 -1.42
N VAL A 17 13.76 5.40 -2.74
CA VAL A 17 14.60 4.36 -3.39
C VAL A 17 16.09 4.67 -3.27
N HIS A 18 16.46 5.95 -3.45
CA HIS A 18 17.84 6.40 -3.49
C HIS A 18 18.27 7.13 -2.21
N CYS A 19 17.69 6.76 -1.06
CA CYS A 19 18.12 7.30 0.23
C CYS A 19 19.34 6.53 0.73
N ASP A 20 20.40 7.25 1.07
CA ASP A 20 21.58 6.68 1.73
C ASP A 20 21.34 6.48 3.25
N PRO A 21 22.24 5.80 3.98
CA PRO A 21 22.07 5.56 5.42
C PRO A 21 21.90 6.83 6.26
N TRP A 22 22.61 7.92 5.94
CA TRP A 22 22.50 9.18 6.66
C TRP A 22 21.15 9.85 6.43
N GLU A 23 20.65 9.81 5.19
CA GLU A 23 19.33 10.31 4.85
C GLU A 23 18.22 9.50 5.54
N LEU A 24 18.37 8.18 5.67
CA LEU A 24 17.44 7.35 6.43
C LEU A 24 17.42 7.71 7.92
N GLU A 25 18.58 8.01 8.52
CA GLU A 25 18.66 8.50 9.90
C GLU A 25 17.95 9.83 10.07
N ILE A 26 18.12 10.77 9.13
CA ILE A 26 17.39 12.04 9.14
C ILE A 26 15.87 11.80 9.07
N LEU A 27 15.41 10.94 8.15
CA LEU A 27 13.98 10.62 8.04
C LEU A 27 13.43 10.00 9.32
N ARG A 28 14.19 9.10 9.96
CA ARG A 28 13.86 8.51 11.26
C ARG A 28 13.76 9.58 12.35
N ASP A 29 14.79 10.39 12.51
CA ASP A 29 14.94 11.33 13.64
C ASP A 29 13.93 12.47 13.57
N THR A 30 13.56 12.88 12.35
CA THR A 30 12.46 13.83 12.12
C THR A 30 11.07 13.22 12.27
N GLY A 31 10.96 11.89 12.40
CA GLY A 31 9.67 11.19 12.41
C GLY A 31 8.92 11.24 11.08
N THR A 32 9.63 11.48 9.97
CA THR A 32 9.05 11.54 8.63
C THR A 32 8.48 10.19 8.21
N TRP A 33 7.32 10.21 7.55
CA TRP A 33 6.72 9.02 6.97
C TRP A 33 7.38 8.68 5.65
N VAL A 34 7.63 7.40 5.43
CA VAL A 34 8.05 6.87 4.13
C VAL A 34 6.94 5.98 3.60
N SER A 35 6.50 6.19 2.37
CA SER A 35 5.62 5.25 1.68
C SER A 35 6.45 4.50 0.64
N HIS A 36 6.42 3.17 0.66
CA HIS A 36 7.09 2.30 -0.31
C HIS A 36 6.13 1.86 -1.42
N GLN A 37 6.57 1.91 -2.69
CA GLN A 37 5.74 1.62 -3.88
C GLN A 37 6.43 0.55 -4.76
N PRO A 38 6.41 -0.72 -4.34
CA PRO A 38 7.28 -1.76 -4.92
C PRO A 38 7.03 -1.98 -6.41
N ARG A 39 5.76 -2.11 -6.84
CA ARG A 39 5.43 -2.35 -8.24
C ARG A 39 5.71 -1.15 -9.14
N SER A 40 5.41 0.07 -8.68
CA SER A 40 5.74 1.29 -9.43
C SER A 40 7.25 1.44 -9.59
N ASN A 41 8.03 1.18 -8.53
CA ASN A 41 9.48 1.26 -8.61
C ASN A 41 10.06 0.26 -9.62
N MET A 42 9.52 -0.97 -9.65
CA MET A 42 9.88 -1.97 -10.66
C MET A 42 9.47 -1.54 -12.07
N ASN A 43 8.24 -1.03 -12.25
CA ASN A 43 7.73 -0.56 -13.53
C ASN A 43 8.61 0.55 -14.12
N ASN A 44 9.03 1.49 -13.28
CA ASN A 44 9.85 2.62 -13.69
C ASN A 44 11.36 2.32 -13.67
N ALA A 45 11.75 1.08 -13.36
CA ALA A 45 13.14 0.64 -13.30
C ALA A 45 14.06 1.51 -12.41
N VAL A 46 13.53 2.06 -11.31
CA VAL A 46 14.28 2.96 -10.41
C VAL A 46 14.99 2.22 -9.27
N GLY A 47 14.67 0.94 -9.04
CA GLY A 47 15.33 0.11 -8.02
C GLY A 47 14.44 -0.23 -6.83
N ALA A 48 15.07 -0.61 -5.70
CA ALA A 48 14.36 -1.04 -4.50
C ALA A 48 14.78 -0.21 -3.28
N ALA A 49 13.80 0.31 -2.53
CA ALA A 49 14.06 1.01 -1.27
C ALA A 49 14.60 0.04 -0.20
N GLN A 50 15.39 0.57 0.74
CA GLN A 50 16.04 -0.21 1.81
C GLN A 50 15.07 -0.56 2.97
N ILE A 51 13.96 -1.24 2.67
CA ILE A 51 12.85 -1.42 3.64
C ILE A 51 13.25 -2.25 4.87
N ASP A 52 14.15 -3.23 4.73
CA ASP A 52 14.65 -4.01 5.86
C ASP A 52 15.38 -3.13 6.90
N ALA A 53 16.20 -2.19 6.43
CA ALA A 53 16.91 -1.24 7.30
C ALA A 53 15.92 -0.29 7.98
N MET A 54 14.95 0.22 7.23
CA MET A 54 13.90 1.10 7.76
C MET A 54 13.05 0.39 8.82
N LEU A 55 12.68 -0.87 8.59
CA LEU A 55 11.92 -1.70 9.53
C LEU A 55 12.73 -1.98 10.81
N ALA A 56 14.01 -2.33 10.67
CA ALA A 56 14.92 -2.57 11.80
C ALA A 56 15.13 -1.32 12.66
N ALA A 57 15.18 -0.14 12.02
CA ALA A 57 15.25 1.16 12.70
C ALA A 57 13.89 1.66 13.24
N ASN A 58 12.83 0.85 13.13
CA ASN A 58 11.46 1.18 13.55
C ASN A 58 10.94 2.51 12.95
N MET A 59 11.32 2.80 11.71
CA MET A 59 10.87 4.01 11.00
C MET A 59 9.36 3.97 10.72
N ASN A 60 8.79 5.14 10.46
CA ASN A 60 7.42 5.34 10.02
C ASN A 60 7.25 4.92 8.54
N LEU A 61 7.45 3.63 8.26
CA LEU A 61 7.39 3.04 6.92
C LEU A 61 6.02 2.45 6.63
N CYS A 62 5.42 2.89 5.53
CA CYS A 62 4.13 2.51 4.99
C CYS A 62 4.26 1.77 3.65
N LEU A 63 3.20 1.10 3.22
CA LEU A 63 3.10 0.48 1.89
C LEU A 63 2.00 1.15 1.08
N GLY A 64 2.32 1.56 -0.15
CA GLY A 64 1.40 2.12 -1.12
C GLY A 64 1.52 1.46 -2.50
N ASN A 65 0.60 1.81 -3.40
CA ASN A 65 0.50 1.24 -4.75
C ASN A 65 0.80 2.25 -5.88
N ASP A 66 1.01 3.53 -5.55
CA ASP A 66 1.28 4.61 -6.53
C ASP A 66 0.20 4.85 -7.61
N GLY A 67 -1.04 4.41 -7.35
CA GLY A 67 -2.08 4.39 -8.39
C GLY A 67 -1.84 3.34 -9.48
N PHE A 68 -0.84 2.46 -9.33
CA PHE A 68 -0.49 1.43 -10.30
C PHE A 68 -1.60 0.38 -10.46
N SER A 69 -2.25 0.00 -9.35
CA SER A 69 -3.50 -0.77 -9.37
C SER A 69 -4.22 -0.65 -8.02
N ASN A 70 -5.43 -1.20 -7.92
CA ASN A 70 -6.20 -1.28 -6.69
C ASN A 70 -5.96 -2.56 -5.86
N ASN A 71 -4.99 -3.40 -6.23
CA ASN A 71 -4.71 -4.66 -5.52
C ASN A 71 -3.51 -4.54 -4.57
N MET A 72 -3.77 -4.23 -3.30
CA MET A 72 -2.71 -4.07 -2.29
C MET A 72 -1.97 -5.39 -1.98
N TRP A 73 -2.60 -6.55 -2.05
CA TRP A 73 -1.89 -7.82 -1.78
C TRP A 73 -0.88 -8.16 -2.87
N ALA A 74 -1.08 -7.68 -4.10
CA ALA A 74 -0.03 -7.74 -5.10
C ALA A 74 1.18 -6.87 -4.70
N ASP A 75 0.99 -5.69 -4.12
CA ASP A 75 2.12 -4.90 -3.59
C ASP A 75 2.81 -5.59 -2.42
N TRP A 76 2.09 -6.30 -1.55
CA TRP A 76 2.71 -7.10 -0.47
C TRP A 76 3.64 -8.17 -1.06
N LYS A 77 3.12 -8.95 -2.02
CA LYS A 77 3.87 -10.00 -2.71
C LYS A 77 5.10 -9.42 -3.42
N THR A 78 4.93 -8.29 -4.10
CA THR A 78 6.05 -7.63 -4.79
C THR A 78 7.07 -7.08 -3.81
N ALA A 79 6.68 -6.38 -2.74
CA ALA A 79 7.63 -5.89 -1.74
C ALA A 79 8.43 -7.04 -1.11
N TYR A 80 7.77 -8.17 -0.81
CA TYR A 80 8.38 -9.37 -0.26
C TYR A 80 9.43 -9.97 -1.21
N LEU A 81 9.12 -10.12 -2.49
CA LEU A 81 10.01 -10.75 -3.47
C LEU A 81 11.11 -9.80 -3.97
N LEU A 82 10.80 -8.51 -4.14
CA LEU A 82 11.74 -7.50 -4.64
C LEU A 82 12.99 -7.44 -3.76
N GLN A 83 12.83 -7.39 -2.44
CA GLN A 83 13.99 -7.35 -1.54
C GLN A 83 14.85 -8.61 -1.65
N LYS A 84 14.25 -9.80 -1.78
CA LYS A 84 15.01 -11.05 -1.88
C LYS A 84 15.85 -11.09 -3.13
N VAL A 85 15.28 -10.73 -4.29
CA VAL A 85 16.01 -10.76 -5.56
C VAL A 85 17.06 -9.65 -5.62
N THR A 86 16.76 -8.45 -5.10
CA THR A 86 17.71 -7.33 -5.06
C THR A 86 18.95 -7.66 -4.24
N TYR A 87 18.79 -8.34 -3.09
CA TYR A 87 19.90 -8.61 -2.17
C TYR A 87 20.45 -10.04 -2.24
N GLY A 88 19.88 -10.92 -3.07
CA GLY A 88 20.26 -12.33 -3.15
C GLY A 88 20.10 -13.10 -1.83
N ASP A 89 19.17 -12.69 -0.96
CA ASP A 89 19.00 -13.26 0.38
C ASP A 89 17.51 -13.60 0.67
N PRO A 90 17.16 -14.89 0.85
CA PRO A 90 15.79 -15.31 1.08
C PRO A 90 15.23 -14.88 2.45
N ARG A 91 16.05 -14.37 3.37
CA ARG A 91 15.62 -13.92 4.71
C ARG A 91 15.10 -12.49 4.73
N ARG A 92 15.35 -11.71 3.67
CA ARG A 92 14.94 -10.31 3.55
C ARG A 92 13.44 -10.12 3.55
N ALA A 93 12.95 -8.98 4.02
CA ALA A 93 11.53 -8.62 4.04
C ALA A 93 10.63 -9.72 4.63
N PRO A 94 10.77 -10.05 5.93
CA PRO A 94 9.94 -11.08 6.54
C PRO A 94 8.46 -10.65 6.53
N GLY A 95 7.55 -11.63 6.48
CA GLY A 95 6.13 -11.36 6.21
C GLY A 95 5.45 -10.49 7.27
N ASP A 96 5.86 -10.64 8.53
CA ASP A 96 5.47 -9.77 9.64
C ASP A 96 5.92 -8.31 9.44
N GLY A 97 7.12 -8.08 8.89
CA GLY A 97 7.60 -6.77 8.48
C GLY A 97 6.72 -6.14 7.39
N ILE A 98 6.34 -6.93 6.38
CA ILE A 98 5.39 -6.50 5.34
C ILE A 98 4.03 -6.15 5.95
N ALA A 99 3.51 -6.99 6.84
CA ALA A 99 2.24 -6.73 7.52
C ALA A 99 2.30 -5.48 8.42
N LYS A 100 3.43 -5.25 9.11
CA LYS A 100 3.64 -4.06 9.94
C LYS A 100 3.54 -2.79 9.09
N MET A 101 4.25 -2.71 7.96
CA MET A 101 4.19 -1.51 7.12
C MET A 101 2.81 -1.32 6.48
N ALA A 102 2.17 -2.39 6.05
CA ALA A 102 0.94 -2.31 5.27
C ALA A 102 -0.36 -2.23 6.08
N LEU A 103 -0.35 -2.67 7.34
CA LEU A 103 -1.52 -2.59 8.24
C LEU A 103 -1.25 -1.60 9.38
N VAL A 104 -0.27 -1.90 10.24
CA VAL A 104 -0.06 -1.15 11.48
C VAL A 104 0.37 0.29 11.17
N ASN A 105 1.41 0.46 10.35
CA ASN A 105 1.91 1.79 10.03
C ASN A 105 0.97 2.56 9.10
N ASN A 106 0.34 1.92 8.12
CA ASN A 106 -0.70 2.56 7.30
C ASN A 106 -1.87 3.07 8.16
N ALA A 107 -2.33 2.31 9.15
CA ALA A 107 -3.36 2.77 10.09
C ALA A 107 -2.87 3.95 10.94
N ARG A 108 -1.63 3.90 11.47
CA ARG A 108 -1.03 5.01 12.22
C ARG A 108 -0.93 6.28 11.38
N LEU A 109 -0.55 6.17 10.10
CA LEU A 109 -0.51 7.30 9.18
C LEU A 109 -1.92 7.84 8.92
N ALA A 110 -2.89 6.96 8.64
CA ALA A 110 -4.29 7.36 8.43
C ALA A 110 -4.88 8.11 9.65
N SER A 111 -4.53 7.70 10.88
CA SER A 111 -4.96 8.40 12.10
C SER A 111 -4.48 9.85 12.20
N LEU A 112 -3.43 10.25 11.47
CA LEU A 112 -3.03 11.66 11.39
C LEU A 112 -4.06 12.52 10.64
N PHE A 113 -4.77 11.92 9.69
CA PHE A 113 -5.80 12.59 8.88
C PHE A 113 -7.20 12.45 9.50
N PHE A 114 -7.42 11.40 10.29
CA PHE A 114 -8.69 11.11 10.95
C PHE A 114 -8.50 11.01 12.48
N PRO A 115 -8.15 12.11 13.17
CA PRO A 115 -7.74 12.07 14.59
C PRO A 115 -8.86 11.64 15.56
N ASN A 116 -10.12 11.75 15.14
CA ASN A 116 -11.29 11.34 15.93
C ASN A 116 -11.74 9.90 15.64
N GLN A 117 -11.00 9.18 14.79
CA GLN A 117 -11.32 7.82 14.38
C GLN A 117 -10.25 6.83 14.84
N GLN A 118 -10.71 5.65 15.28
CA GLN A 118 -9.83 4.55 15.66
C GLN A 118 -9.74 3.58 14.48
N ILE A 119 -8.76 3.83 13.60
CA ILE A 119 -8.57 3.10 12.34
C ILE A 119 -7.64 1.90 12.53
N GLY A 120 -7.88 0.83 11.76
CA GLY A 120 -6.99 -0.34 11.70
C GLY A 120 -7.07 -1.26 12.91
N LYS A 121 -8.15 -1.18 13.69
CA LYS A 121 -8.38 -1.99 14.88
C LYS A 121 -9.73 -2.69 14.83
N ILE A 122 -9.80 -3.88 15.43
CA ILE A 122 -11.03 -4.63 15.64
C ILE A 122 -11.29 -4.66 17.15
N GLU A 123 -11.84 -3.56 17.66
CA GLU A 123 -12.21 -3.40 19.07
C GLU A 123 -13.49 -2.56 19.21
N VAL A 124 -14.14 -2.63 20.37
CA VAL A 124 -15.34 -1.86 20.64
C VAL A 124 -15.04 -0.36 20.51
N ARG A 125 -15.89 0.38 19.78
CA ARG A 125 -15.74 1.80 19.41
C ARG A 125 -14.68 2.10 18.33
N ALA A 126 -14.02 1.10 17.76
CA ALA A 126 -13.20 1.31 16.56
C ALA A 126 -14.05 1.70 15.34
N THR A 127 -13.45 2.40 14.38
CA THR A 127 -14.10 2.64 13.08
C THR A 127 -14.35 1.29 12.41
N ALA A 128 -15.58 1.06 11.94
CA ALA A 128 -15.97 -0.19 11.31
C ALA A 128 -15.49 -0.27 9.84
N ASP A 129 -14.17 -0.34 9.68
CA ASP A 129 -13.46 -0.59 8.41
C ASP A 129 -13.06 -2.06 8.35
N LEU A 130 -13.83 -2.86 7.63
CA LEU A 130 -13.73 -4.32 7.65
C LEU A 130 -13.75 -4.89 6.23
N MET A 131 -12.98 -5.96 6.04
CA MET A 131 -13.06 -6.81 4.85
C MET A 131 -13.33 -8.26 5.25
N ILE A 132 -14.29 -8.90 4.58
CA ILE A 132 -14.56 -10.32 4.75
C ILE A 132 -13.93 -11.06 3.58
N VAL A 133 -13.00 -11.97 3.89
CA VAL A 133 -12.23 -12.74 2.92
C VAL A 133 -12.66 -14.19 2.97
N ASP A 134 -13.08 -14.74 1.83
CA ASP A 134 -13.39 -16.17 1.70
C ASP A 134 -12.09 -16.96 1.49
N TYR A 135 -11.40 -17.22 2.60
CA TYR A 135 -10.14 -17.95 2.61
C TYR A 135 -10.29 -19.27 3.37
N ARG A 136 -9.95 -20.37 2.70
CA ARG A 136 -9.99 -21.75 3.23
C ARG A 136 -8.58 -22.34 3.11
N PRO A 137 -7.72 -22.16 4.12
CA PRO A 137 -6.35 -22.67 4.05
C PRO A 137 -6.31 -24.20 4.18
N TYR A 138 -5.35 -24.83 3.50
CA TYR A 138 -5.03 -26.25 3.70
C TYR A 138 -4.11 -26.50 4.91
N THR A 139 -3.58 -25.44 5.52
CA THR A 139 -2.69 -25.46 6.69
C THR A 139 -3.32 -24.70 7.86
N PRO A 140 -2.92 -24.99 9.11
CA PRO A 140 -3.43 -24.26 10.27
C PRO A 140 -3.17 -22.76 10.17
N LEU A 141 -4.21 -21.96 10.34
CA LEU A 141 -4.13 -20.50 10.39
C LEU A 141 -4.07 -20.02 11.84
N THR A 142 -3.04 -19.25 12.16
CA THR A 142 -2.80 -18.65 13.48
C THR A 142 -2.45 -17.17 13.32
N ALA A 143 -2.52 -16.40 14.40
CA ALA A 143 -2.07 -15.01 14.37
C ALA A 143 -0.58 -14.87 13.96
N GLY A 144 0.26 -15.83 14.39
CA GLY A 144 1.69 -15.82 14.11
C GLY A 144 2.08 -16.14 12.67
N ASN A 145 1.22 -16.79 11.88
CA ASN A 145 1.50 -17.13 10.48
C ASN A 145 0.60 -16.42 9.47
N LEU A 146 -0.38 -15.62 9.92
CA LEU A 146 -1.30 -14.87 9.06
C LEU A 146 -0.59 -14.05 7.97
N PRO A 147 0.53 -13.33 8.23
CA PRO A 147 1.21 -12.59 7.18
C PRO A 147 1.64 -13.45 5.99
N TRP A 148 2.09 -14.68 6.24
CA TRP A 148 2.48 -15.62 5.18
C TRP A 148 1.28 -16.25 4.48
N HIS A 149 0.16 -16.45 5.18
CA HIS A 149 -1.10 -16.81 4.52
C HIS A 149 -1.57 -15.70 3.56
N ILE A 150 -1.42 -14.43 3.93
CA ILE A 150 -1.73 -13.30 3.03
C ILE A 150 -0.78 -13.31 1.83
N LEU A 151 0.53 -13.44 2.06
CA LEU A 151 1.53 -13.42 1.00
C LEU A 151 1.38 -14.56 -0.01
N PHE A 152 1.03 -15.77 0.45
CA PHE A 152 1.06 -16.97 -0.40
C PHE A 152 -0.30 -17.57 -0.70
N GLY A 153 -1.35 -17.16 0.00
CA GLY A 153 -2.69 -17.76 -0.13
C GLY A 153 -3.77 -16.78 -0.54
N PHE A 154 -3.65 -15.49 -0.23
CA PHE A 154 -4.74 -14.54 -0.47
C PHE A 154 -4.67 -14.00 -1.90
N GLU A 155 -5.84 -13.87 -2.52
CA GLU A 155 -6.03 -13.18 -3.80
C GLU A 155 -7.18 -12.18 -3.69
N ALA A 156 -7.08 -11.04 -4.38
CA ALA A 156 -8.09 -9.98 -4.30
C ALA A 156 -9.51 -10.45 -4.66
N SER A 157 -9.64 -11.47 -5.50
CA SER A 157 -10.91 -12.14 -5.83
C SER A 157 -11.59 -12.81 -4.64
N MET A 158 -10.87 -13.11 -3.56
CA MET A 158 -11.41 -13.72 -2.34
C MET A 158 -12.11 -12.70 -1.43
N VAL A 159 -11.99 -11.40 -1.68
CA VAL A 159 -12.75 -10.38 -0.93
C VAL A 159 -14.22 -10.49 -1.31
N ARG A 160 -15.06 -10.76 -0.30
CA ARG A 160 -16.50 -10.99 -0.47
C ARG A 160 -17.32 -9.78 -0.04
N THR A 161 -16.94 -9.13 1.06
CA THR A 161 -17.68 -7.99 1.62
C THR A 161 -16.67 -6.92 2.07
N THR A 162 -16.98 -5.66 1.77
CA THR A 162 -16.19 -4.50 2.19
C THR A 162 -17.09 -3.53 2.92
N ILE A 163 -16.67 -3.11 4.11
CA ILE A 163 -17.36 -2.17 4.98
C ILE A 163 -16.39 -1.03 5.27
N ALA A 164 -16.85 0.21 5.13
CA ALA A 164 -16.08 1.41 5.47
C ALA A 164 -16.92 2.30 6.38
N ALA A 165 -16.39 2.68 7.55
CA ALA A 165 -17.08 3.44 8.57
C ALA A 165 -18.51 2.91 8.89
N GLY A 166 -18.68 1.59 8.88
CA GLY A 166 -19.97 0.92 9.12
C GLY A 166 -20.91 0.87 7.91
N CYS A 167 -20.57 1.53 6.79
CA CYS A 167 -21.31 1.43 5.54
C CYS A 167 -20.85 0.22 4.73
N VAL A 168 -21.78 -0.68 4.38
CA VAL A 168 -21.48 -1.82 3.53
C VAL A 168 -21.39 -1.35 2.08
N LEU A 169 -20.17 -1.24 1.55
CA LEU A 169 -19.90 -0.79 0.18
C LEU A 169 -20.09 -1.93 -0.84
N MET A 170 -19.69 -3.15 -0.44
CA MET A 170 -19.81 -4.36 -1.24
C MET A 170 -20.29 -5.51 -0.35
N ARG A 171 -21.25 -6.31 -0.84
CA ARG A 171 -21.71 -7.54 -0.18
C ARG A 171 -21.77 -8.67 -1.19
N ASP A 172 -21.19 -9.82 -0.84
CA ASP A 172 -21.18 -11.00 -1.72
C ASP A 172 -20.67 -10.68 -3.13
N ARG A 173 -19.61 -9.87 -3.21
CA ARG A 173 -19.00 -9.36 -4.45
C ARG A 173 -19.91 -8.48 -5.31
N ARG A 174 -21.02 -7.99 -4.77
CA ARG A 174 -21.90 -7.00 -5.42
C ARG A 174 -21.70 -5.64 -4.77
N LEU A 175 -21.34 -4.64 -5.58
CA LEU A 175 -21.28 -3.24 -5.14
C LEU A 175 -22.69 -2.74 -4.82
N LEU A 176 -22.83 -2.05 -3.69
CA LEU A 176 -24.12 -1.52 -3.22
C LEU A 176 -24.25 -0.01 -3.44
N THR A 177 -23.14 0.66 -3.70
CA THR A 177 -23.06 2.13 -3.76
C THR A 177 -22.68 2.67 -5.13
N LEU A 178 -22.37 1.79 -6.09
CA LEU A 178 -21.86 2.15 -7.42
C LEU A 178 -22.47 1.23 -8.48
N ASP A 179 -22.81 1.80 -9.65
CA ASP A 179 -23.13 1.04 -10.86
C ASP A 179 -21.83 0.81 -11.65
N GLU A 180 -21.22 -0.36 -11.46
CA GLU A 180 -19.98 -0.74 -12.12
C GLU A 180 -20.08 -0.68 -13.64
N ARG A 181 -21.22 -1.09 -14.20
CA ARG A 181 -21.41 -1.11 -15.65
C ARG A 181 -21.50 0.30 -16.20
N ALA A 182 -22.30 1.17 -15.57
CA ALA A 182 -22.42 2.56 -16.00
C ALA A 182 -21.07 3.29 -15.94
N ILE A 183 -20.32 3.13 -14.84
CA ILE A 183 -18.98 3.72 -14.68
C ILE A 183 -18.01 3.22 -15.75
N MET A 184 -18.02 1.92 -16.03
CA MET A 184 -17.15 1.33 -17.05
C MET A 184 -17.48 1.87 -18.45
N GLU A 185 -18.76 1.97 -18.81
CA GLU A 185 -19.18 2.48 -20.12
C GLU A 185 -18.87 3.98 -20.27
N GLU A 186 -19.06 4.77 -19.22
CA GLU A 186 -18.67 6.19 -19.21
C GLU A 186 -17.15 6.34 -19.37
N ALA A 187 -16.36 5.58 -18.62
CA ALA A 187 -14.90 5.61 -18.73
C ALA A 187 -14.42 5.24 -20.15
N LYS A 188 -15.02 4.21 -20.76
CA LYS A 188 -14.72 3.81 -22.14
C LYS A 188 -15.07 4.90 -23.15
N ALA A 189 -16.20 5.60 -22.97
CA ALA A 189 -16.61 6.69 -23.85
C ALA A 189 -15.66 7.90 -23.77
N LEU A 190 -15.12 8.18 -22.58
CA LEU A 190 -14.20 9.30 -22.34
C LEU A 190 -12.76 9.01 -22.78
N ALA A 191 -12.33 7.75 -22.71
CA ALA A 191 -10.93 7.36 -22.95
C ALA A 191 -10.36 7.85 -24.30
N PRO A 192 -11.06 7.74 -25.45
CA PRO A 192 -10.53 8.21 -26.74
C PRO A 192 -10.19 9.71 -26.74
N ALA A 193 -11.01 10.54 -26.10
CA ALA A 193 -10.77 11.99 -26.03
C ALA A 193 -9.56 12.32 -25.14
N VAL A 194 -9.36 11.57 -24.05
CA VAL A 194 -8.17 11.69 -23.20
C VAL A 194 -6.91 11.35 -23.99
N TRP A 195 -6.93 10.23 -24.73
CA TRP A 195 -5.79 9.82 -25.55
C TRP A 195 -5.49 10.78 -26.69
N ALA A 196 -6.50 11.28 -27.39
CA ALA A 196 -6.30 12.27 -28.44
C ALA A 196 -5.64 13.55 -27.91
N ARG A 197 -6.05 14.02 -26.72
CA ARG A 197 -5.42 15.17 -26.07
C ARG A 197 -3.97 14.88 -25.66
N TYR A 198 -3.71 13.70 -25.08
CA TYR A 198 -2.36 13.28 -24.74
C TYR A 198 -1.44 13.24 -25.97
N GLU A 199 -1.90 12.64 -27.07
CA GLU A 199 -1.14 12.55 -28.32
C GLU A 199 -0.81 13.93 -28.91
N GLN A 200 -1.74 14.90 -28.82
CA GLN A 200 -1.46 16.27 -29.22
C GLN A 200 -0.33 16.89 -28.39
N PHE A 201 -0.35 16.73 -27.07
CA PHE A 201 0.72 17.23 -26.20
C PHE A 201 2.06 16.53 -26.48
N ALA A 202 2.04 15.20 -26.62
CA ALA A 202 3.23 14.41 -26.89
C ALA A 202 3.91 14.84 -28.20
N ARG A 203 3.12 15.08 -29.26
CA ARG A 203 3.64 15.57 -30.55
C ARG A 203 4.15 17.00 -30.49
N ALA A 204 3.58 17.86 -29.65
CA ALA A 204 4.02 19.25 -29.52
C ALA A 204 5.32 19.42 -28.72
N THR A 205 5.74 18.38 -28.00
CA THR A 205 6.94 18.38 -27.14
C THR A 205 8.11 17.64 -27.80
N LEU A 206 7.89 17.06 -28.99
CA LEU A 206 8.91 16.45 -29.87
C LEU A 206 9.28 17.43 -30.98
#